data_AF-A0A9X7ASX3-F1
#
_entry.id   AF-A0A9X7ASX3-F1
#
_cell.length_a   1.000
_cell.length_b   1.000
_cell.length_c   1.000
_cell.angle_alpha   90.00
_cell.angle_beta   90.00
_cell.angle_gamma   90.00
#
_symmetry.space_group_name_H-M   'P 1'
#
loop_
_entity.id
_entity.type
_entity.pdbx_description
1 polymer ?
#
loop_
_entity_poly.entity_id
_entity_poly.type
_entity_poly.pdbx_seq_one_letter_code
_entity_poly.pdbx_strand_id
1 'polypeptide(L)'
;MENLPTLKLGSTGYYVTVLQLNLIGLGVNYEKLTITGFFDEKTNKYTKIFQEKTKLKPNGIVEVNTWKSLFENVILIQKKLQSIGIYFGQLDGIFGVPTIEATQEYQIRQNLYPSGNITPRTRHKLFNPNSQSEFYTSSNHLHSLHPYVEMLAKEFLQLTKANGLDVRIYAVFRSWSEQDQLFSLGRWKPGKKVTNARGGESYHNWGLAFDAAPYENNSIPWGDIKKFKQMGYIGEKLGLTWGGRFTTIVDYPHFEYSFGLSSWDLLNGITPPILNI
;
A
#
# COMPACT_ATOMS: atom_id res chain seq x y z
N MET A 1 -7.59 -25.60 10.41
CA MET A 1 -7.52 -24.99 9.06
C MET A 1 -7.74 -25.98 7.92
N GLU A 2 -7.80 -27.31 8.16
CA GLU A 2 -7.69 -28.32 7.09
C GLU A 2 -8.92 -28.54 6.18
N ASN A 3 -10.00 -27.75 6.27
CA ASN A 3 -11.23 -27.98 5.46
C ASN A 3 -11.85 -26.70 4.87
N LEU A 4 -11.06 -25.64 4.62
CA LEU A 4 -11.60 -24.42 3.97
C LEU A 4 -11.73 -24.62 2.45
N PRO A 5 -12.85 -24.22 1.83
CA PRO A 5 -13.06 -24.42 0.40
C PRO A 5 -12.21 -23.47 -0.43
N THR A 6 -11.86 -23.90 -1.64
CA THR A 6 -11.33 -22.99 -2.66
C THR A 6 -12.43 -22.06 -3.15
N LEU A 7 -12.24 -20.75 -3.05
CA LEU A 7 -13.18 -19.75 -3.59
C LEU A 7 -12.62 -19.05 -4.81
N LYS A 8 -13.48 -18.75 -5.77
CA LYS A 8 -13.17 -18.00 -7.00
C LYS A 8 -14.42 -17.28 -7.50
N LEU A 9 -14.28 -16.52 -8.58
CA LEU A 9 -15.42 -15.86 -9.24
C LEU A 9 -16.58 -16.85 -9.47
N GLY A 10 -17.78 -16.47 -9.02
CA GLY A 10 -18.99 -17.30 -9.08
C GLY A 10 -19.22 -18.22 -7.85
N SER A 11 -18.25 -18.37 -6.94
CA SER A 11 -18.48 -19.07 -5.67
C SER A 11 -19.56 -18.37 -4.83
N THR A 12 -20.30 -19.14 -4.04
CA THR A 12 -21.36 -18.62 -3.15
C THR A 12 -21.33 -19.25 -1.75
N GLY A 13 -22.05 -18.62 -0.83
CA GLY A 13 -22.37 -19.17 0.49
C GLY A 13 -21.53 -18.60 1.62
N TYR A 14 -21.60 -19.29 2.77
CA TYR A 14 -21.05 -18.83 4.05
C TYR A 14 -19.58 -18.41 3.97
N TYR A 15 -18.72 -19.19 3.32
CA TYR A 15 -17.30 -18.87 3.24
C TYR A 15 -17.01 -17.64 2.38
N VAL A 16 -17.86 -17.34 1.39
CA VAL A 16 -17.74 -16.07 0.65
C VAL A 16 -18.10 -14.89 1.55
N THR A 17 -19.12 -15.03 2.40
CA THR A 17 -19.48 -14.03 3.41
C THR A 17 -18.31 -13.78 4.37
N VAL A 18 -17.66 -14.85 4.88
CA VAL A 18 -16.48 -14.73 5.75
C VAL A 18 -15.31 -14.03 5.06
N LEU A 19 -15.04 -14.37 3.80
CA LEU A 19 -14.04 -13.69 2.99
C LEU A 19 -14.34 -12.19 2.87
N GLN A 20 -15.57 -11.85 2.47
CA GLN A 20 -16.00 -10.46 2.30
C GLN A 20 -15.90 -9.67 3.60
N LEU A 21 -16.36 -10.24 4.72
CA LEU A 21 -16.23 -9.67 6.07
C LEU A 21 -14.77 -9.36 6.41
N ASN A 22 -13.87 -10.34 6.25
CA ASN A 22 -12.46 -10.16 6.59
C ASN A 22 -11.76 -9.16 5.67
N LEU A 23 -12.03 -9.16 4.36
CA LEU A 23 -11.48 -8.18 3.43
C LEU A 23 -11.93 -6.75 3.76
N ILE A 24 -13.20 -6.58 4.16
CA ILE A 24 -13.76 -5.31 4.61
C ILE A 24 -13.09 -4.86 5.91
N GLY A 25 -13.07 -5.73 6.92
CA GLY A 25 -12.50 -5.44 8.23
C GLY A 25 -11.02 -5.11 8.19
N LEU A 26 -10.24 -5.79 7.33
CA LEU A 26 -8.82 -5.48 7.11
C LEU A 26 -8.58 -4.21 6.27
N GLY A 27 -9.64 -3.50 5.87
CA GLY A 27 -9.56 -2.21 5.20
C GLY A 27 -9.11 -2.28 3.74
N VAL A 28 -9.20 -3.44 3.08
CA VAL A 28 -8.78 -3.65 1.69
C VAL A 28 -9.81 -3.09 0.69
N ASN A 29 -11.03 -2.84 1.14
CA ASN A 29 -12.24 -2.59 0.35
C ASN A 29 -12.48 -1.10 -0.02
N TYR A 30 -11.61 -0.46 -0.80
CA TYR A 30 -11.65 1.00 -0.96
C TYR A 30 -12.89 1.60 -1.66
N GLU A 31 -13.56 0.86 -2.54
CA GLU A 31 -14.78 1.25 -3.28
C GLU A 31 -16.01 0.49 -2.74
N LYS A 32 -16.06 0.31 -1.41
CA LYS A 32 -17.14 -0.32 -0.64
C LYS A 32 -17.55 -1.69 -1.20
N LEU A 33 -16.91 -2.74 -0.67
CA LEU A 33 -17.36 -4.12 -0.86
C LEU A 33 -18.62 -4.36 -0.02
N THR A 34 -19.59 -5.06 -0.60
CA THR A 34 -20.83 -5.48 0.08
C THR A 34 -20.71 -6.95 0.46
N ILE A 35 -21.27 -7.31 1.62
CA ILE A 35 -21.35 -8.69 2.07
C ILE A 35 -22.61 -9.31 1.45
N THR A 36 -22.44 -10.09 0.40
CA THR A 36 -23.53 -10.69 -0.39
C THR A 36 -23.53 -12.21 -0.31
N GLY A 37 -22.42 -12.82 0.12
CA GLY A 37 -22.21 -14.25 -0.01
C GLY A 37 -22.06 -14.71 -1.47
N PHE A 38 -21.88 -13.80 -2.42
CA PHE A 38 -21.60 -14.08 -3.84
C PHE A 38 -20.24 -13.49 -4.24
N PHE A 39 -19.34 -14.32 -4.76
CA PHE A 39 -17.99 -13.94 -5.13
C PHE A 39 -18.02 -13.31 -6.52
N ASP A 40 -18.31 -12.02 -6.56
CA ASP A 40 -18.35 -11.18 -7.75
C ASP A 40 -16.97 -10.62 -8.17
N GLU A 41 -16.95 -9.85 -9.25
CA GLU A 41 -15.76 -9.14 -9.75
C GLU A 41 -15.15 -8.21 -8.69
N LYS A 42 -16.00 -7.58 -7.85
CA LYS A 42 -15.54 -6.69 -6.78
C LYS A 42 -14.82 -7.49 -5.67
N THR A 43 -15.36 -8.64 -5.30
CA THR A 43 -14.73 -9.59 -4.37
C THR A 43 -13.41 -10.12 -4.95
N ASN A 44 -13.38 -10.46 -6.25
CA ASN A 44 -12.16 -10.88 -6.94
C ASN A 44 -11.07 -9.80 -6.92
N LYS A 45 -11.43 -8.55 -7.24
CA LYS A 45 -10.54 -7.39 -7.18
C LYS A 45 -9.91 -7.24 -5.78
N TYR A 46 -10.70 -7.25 -4.71
CA TYR A 46 -10.15 -7.09 -3.36
C TYR A 46 -9.40 -8.31 -2.85
N THR A 47 -9.73 -9.51 -3.34
CA THR A 47 -8.93 -10.71 -3.10
C THR A 47 -7.53 -10.55 -3.71
N LYS A 48 -7.43 -10.07 -4.96
CA LYS A 48 -6.13 -9.79 -5.61
C LYS A 48 -5.32 -8.73 -4.87
N ILE A 49 -5.97 -7.65 -4.43
CA ILE A 49 -5.31 -6.59 -3.65
C ILE A 49 -4.81 -7.14 -2.31
N PHE A 50 -5.61 -7.96 -1.61
CA PHE A 50 -5.19 -8.61 -0.37
C PHE A 50 -4.00 -9.54 -0.59
N GLN A 51 -4.04 -10.36 -1.64
CA GLN A 51 -2.93 -11.24 -2.00
C GLN A 51 -1.65 -10.44 -2.28
N GLU A 52 -1.73 -9.37 -3.05
CA GLU A 52 -0.60 -8.48 -3.33
C GLU A 52 -0.01 -7.89 -2.04
N LYS A 53 -0.87 -7.33 -1.15
CA LYS A 53 -0.45 -6.74 0.13
C LYS A 53 0.21 -7.75 1.07
N THR A 54 -0.17 -9.02 0.97
CA THR A 54 0.36 -10.13 1.76
C THR A 54 1.42 -10.96 1.02
N LYS A 55 1.96 -10.44 -0.08
CA LYS A 55 3.03 -11.05 -0.89
C LYS A 55 2.67 -12.44 -1.43
N LEU A 56 1.38 -12.73 -1.57
CA LEU A 56 0.85 -13.89 -2.27
C LEU A 56 0.66 -13.56 -3.76
N LYS A 57 0.57 -14.59 -4.60
CA LYS A 57 0.25 -14.42 -6.02
C LYS A 57 -1.16 -13.82 -6.18
N PRO A 58 -1.34 -12.65 -6.80
CA PRO A 58 -2.64 -11.98 -6.93
C PRO A 58 -3.50 -12.59 -8.06
N ASN A 59 -3.82 -13.88 -7.93
CA ASN A 59 -4.63 -14.62 -8.92
C ASN A 59 -6.14 -14.48 -8.69
N GLY A 60 -6.57 -13.97 -7.53
CA GLY A 60 -7.98 -13.83 -7.16
C GLY A 60 -8.67 -15.15 -6.80
N ILE A 61 -7.90 -16.20 -6.54
CA ILE A 61 -8.37 -17.51 -6.06
C ILE A 61 -7.99 -17.66 -4.59
N VAL A 62 -8.97 -17.96 -3.75
CA VAL A 62 -8.76 -18.14 -2.31
C VAL A 62 -8.51 -19.61 -2.02
N GLU A 63 -7.24 -19.97 -1.88
CA GLU A 63 -6.78 -21.30 -1.51
C GLU A 63 -6.26 -21.31 -0.06
N VAL A 64 -5.70 -22.44 0.39
CA VAL A 64 -5.20 -22.63 1.76
C VAL A 64 -4.27 -21.51 2.24
N ASN A 65 -3.37 -21.03 1.38
CA ASN A 65 -2.43 -19.96 1.73
C ASN A 65 -3.12 -18.60 1.85
N THR A 66 -4.09 -18.30 0.98
CA THR A 66 -4.90 -17.07 1.07
C THR A 66 -5.73 -17.09 2.35
N TRP A 67 -6.37 -18.22 2.67
CA TRP A 67 -7.13 -18.39 3.91
C TRP A 67 -6.28 -18.23 5.16
N LYS A 68 -5.13 -18.91 5.21
CA LYS A 68 -4.18 -18.81 6.31
C LYS A 68 -3.76 -17.36 6.53
N SER A 69 -3.30 -16.69 5.49
CA SER A 69 -2.90 -15.28 5.55
C SER A 69 -4.03 -14.37 6.01
N LEU A 70 -5.26 -14.59 5.52
CA LEU A 70 -6.44 -13.80 5.88
C LEU A 70 -6.75 -13.92 7.36
N PHE A 71 -6.83 -15.14 7.89
CA PHE A 71 -7.11 -15.38 9.30
C PHE A 71 -5.98 -14.93 10.21
N GLU A 72 -4.72 -15.16 9.85
CA GLU A 72 -3.57 -14.68 10.63
C GLU A 72 -3.54 -13.16 10.73
N ASN A 73 -3.88 -12.44 9.66
CA ASN A 73 -3.98 -10.98 9.71
C ASN A 73 -5.14 -10.50 10.59
N VAL A 74 -6.29 -11.17 10.58
CA VAL A 74 -7.39 -10.82 11.49
C VAL A 74 -7.03 -11.13 12.95
N ILE A 75 -6.43 -12.30 13.22
CA ILE A 75 -5.95 -12.68 14.57
C ILE A 75 -4.91 -11.68 15.07
N LEU A 76 -4.02 -11.18 14.20
CA LEU A 76 -3.06 -10.15 14.56
C LEU A 76 -3.76 -8.87 15.06
N ILE A 77 -4.82 -8.42 14.38
CA ILE A 77 -5.62 -7.27 14.81
C ILE A 77 -6.35 -7.57 16.13
N GLN A 78 -7.02 -8.71 16.24
CA GLN A 78 -7.73 -9.13 17.46
C GLN A 78 -6.77 -9.16 18.66
N LYS A 79 -5.58 -9.76 18.51
CA LYS A 79 -4.52 -9.77 19.54
C LYS A 79 -4.08 -8.36 19.92
N LYS A 80 -3.90 -7.47 18.94
CA LYS A 80 -3.45 -6.11 19.22
C LYS A 80 -4.53 -5.31 19.97
N LEU A 81 -5.80 -5.41 19.55
CA LEU A 81 -6.94 -4.81 20.26
C LEU A 81 -7.13 -5.41 21.66
N GLN A 82 -6.86 -6.71 21.84
CA GLN A 82 -6.89 -7.38 23.14
C GLN A 82 -5.77 -6.88 24.06
N SER A 83 -4.55 -6.72 23.54
CA SER A 83 -3.38 -6.28 24.32
C SER A 83 -3.52 -4.86 24.88
N ILE A 84 -4.39 -4.03 24.29
CA ILE A 84 -4.71 -2.68 24.75
C ILE A 84 -6.02 -2.62 25.56
N GLY A 85 -6.61 -3.78 25.89
CA GLY A 85 -7.77 -3.89 26.76
C GLY A 85 -9.11 -3.46 26.13
N ILE A 86 -9.24 -3.57 24.80
CA ILE A 86 -10.46 -3.16 24.07
C ILE A 86 -11.23 -4.35 23.51
N TYR A 87 -10.54 -5.46 23.21
CA TYR A 87 -11.15 -6.67 22.66
C TYR A 87 -11.13 -7.83 23.66
N PHE A 88 -12.30 -8.41 23.93
CA PHE A 88 -12.49 -9.51 24.88
C PHE A 88 -13.08 -10.78 24.22
N GLY A 89 -13.22 -10.77 22.89
CA GLY A 89 -13.73 -11.90 22.11
C GLY A 89 -12.70 -12.99 21.82
N GLN A 90 -13.08 -13.95 20.97
CA GLN A 90 -12.22 -15.06 20.57
C GLN A 90 -11.20 -14.62 19.50
N LEU A 91 -9.99 -15.19 19.54
CA LEU A 91 -8.98 -14.99 18.50
C LEU A 91 -9.20 -15.96 17.34
N ASP A 92 -10.36 -15.84 16.69
CA ASP A 92 -10.88 -16.79 15.69
C ASP A 92 -10.49 -16.47 14.24
N GLY A 93 -9.89 -15.30 13.98
CA GLY A 93 -9.57 -14.85 12.63
C GLY A 93 -10.79 -14.39 11.81
N ILE A 94 -11.93 -14.15 12.45
CA ILE A 94 -13.14 -13.62 11.83
C ILE A 94 -13.34 -12.16 12.27
N PHE A 95 -13.42 -11.27 11.30
CA PHE A 95 -13.68 -9.85 11.52
C PHE A 95 -15.19 -9.60 11.69
N GLY A 96 -15.80 -10.31 12.64
CA GLY A 96 -17.21 -10.23 12.98
C GLY A 96 -17.54 -9.02 13.88
N VAL A 97 -18.80 -8.97 14.34
CA VAL A 97 -19.34 -7.86 15.16
C VAL A 97 -18.43 -7.48 16.34
N PRO A 98 -17.93 -8.41 17.19
CA PRO A 98 -17.07 -8.03 18.31
C PRO A 98 -15.77 -7.33 17.87
N THR A 99 -15.18 -7.77 16.74
CA THR A 99 -13.95 -7.19 16.20
C THR A 99 -14.22 -5.80 15.59
N ILE A 100 -15.38 -5.63 14.94
CA ILE A 100 -15.84 -4.34 14.39
C ILE A 100 -16.04 -3.33 15.51
N GLU A 101 -16.81 -3.68 16.54
CA GLU A 101 -17.10 -2.80 17.68
C GLU A 101 -15.83 -2.39 18.43
N ALA A 102 -14.93 -3.34 18.69
CA ALA A 102 -13.63 -3.04 19.29
C ALA A 102 -12.78 -2.14 18.39
N THR A 103 -12.88 -2.27 17.07
CA THR A 103 -12.18 -1.37 16.12
C THR A 103 -12.79 0.03 16.11
N GLN A 104 -14.11 0.17 16.26
CA GLN A 104 -14.78 1.47 16.36
C GLN A 104 -14.41 2.18 17.66
N GLU A 105 -14.48 1.48 18.79
CA GLU A 105 -14.00 1.98 20.09
C GLU A 105 -12.51 2.37 20.01
N TYR A 106 -11.73 1.49 19.38
CA TYR A 106 -10.47 1.73 18.70
C TYR A 106 -10.28 3.19 18.24
N GLN A 107 -10.96 3.44 17.14
CA GLN A 107 -10.88 4.66 16.36
C GLN A 107 -11.35 5.87 17.17
N ILE A 108 -12.41 5.75 17.96
CA ILE A 108 -12.92 6.83 18.83
C ILE A 108 -11.83 7.29 19.79
N ARG A 109 -11.19 6.37 20.52
CA ARG A 109 -10.11 6.70 21.47
C ARG A 109 -8.91 7.37 20.83
N GLN A 110 -8.70 7.15 19.53
CA GLN A 110 -7.59 7.70 18.77
C GLN A 110 -7.96 8.95 17.95
N ASN A 111 -9.16 9.48 18.11
CA ASN A 111 -9.72 10.58 17.31
C ASN A 111 -9.69 10.29 15.79
N LEU A 112 -10.00 9.04 15.42
CA LEU A 112 -10.16 8.60 14.04
C LEU A 112 -11.66 8.42 13.73
N TYR A 113 -12.03 8.50 12.45
CA TYR A 113 -13.39 8.19 12.02
C TYR A 113 -13.74 6.72 12.37
N PRO A 114 -14.83 6.44 13.11
CA PRO A 114 -15.17 5.11 13.62
C PRO A 114 -15.80 4.20 12.55
N SER A 115 -15.05 3.94 11.48
CA SER A 115 -15.47 3.09 10.36
C SER A 115 -15.67 1.62 10.72
N GLY A 116 -15.04 1.15 11.80
CA GLY A 116 -15.00 -0.27 12.17
C GLY A 116 -14.07 -1.13 11.31
N ASN A 117 -13.38 -0.54 10.33
CA ASN A 117 -12.40 -1.21 9.49
C ASN A 117 -10.98 -0.72 9.83
N ILE A 118 -9.97 -1.56 9.60
CA ILE A 118 -8.56 -1.27 9.78
C ILE A 118 -8.03 -0.49 8.56
N THR A 119 -8.41 0.80 8.46
CA THR A 119 -7.84 1.72 7.47
C THR A 119 -6.32 1.88 7.67
N PRO A 120 -5.55 2.38 6.69
CA PRO A 120 -4.12 2.60 6.87
C PRO A 120 -3.78 3.42 8.13
N ARG A 121 -4.50 4.51 8.39
CA ARG A 121 -4.32 5.31 9.62
C ARG A 121 -4.66 4.54 10.89
N THR A 122 -5.71 3.71 10.86
CA THR A 122 -6.06 2.85 12.00
C THR A 122 -4.97 1.82 12.26
N ARG A 123 -4.48 1.14 11.22
CA ARG A 123 -3.37 0.19 11.32
C ARG A 123 -2.12 0.88 11.86
N HIS A 124 -1.74 2.01 11.29
CA HIS A 124 -0.56 2.75 11.72
C HIS A 124 -0.60 3.13 13.19
N LYS A 125 -1.69 3.76 13.66
CA LYS A 125 -1.83 4.08 15.09
C LYS A 125 -1.86 2.83 15.96
N LEU A 126 -2.46 1.74 15.46
CA LEU A 126 -2.62 0.51 16.24
C LEU A 126 -1.27 -0.16 16.50
N PHE A 127 -0.37 -0.16 15.51
CA PHE A 127 0.94 -0.77 15.65
C PHE A 127 2.06 0.20 16.05
N ASN A 128 1.91 1.49 15.74
CA ASN A 128 2.88 2.56 15.98
C ASN A 128 2.25 3.77 16.67
N PRO A 129 1.71 3.63 17.89
CA PRO A 129 0.92 4.68 18.54
C PRO A 129 1.68 5.99 18.81
N ASN A 130 3.02 5.95 18.81
CA ASN A 130 3.88 7.12 19.07
C ASN A 130 4.45 7.75 17.79
N SER A 131 4.20 7.15 16.62
CA SER A 131 4.65 7.71 15.35
C SER A 131 3.80 8.92 14.96
N GLN A 132 4.42 9.88 14.28
CA GLN A 132 3.76 11.06 13.70
C GLN A 132 3.91 11.13 12.17
N SER A 133 4.39 10.04 11.55
CA SER A 133 4.72 10.01 10.12
C SER A 133 3.55 10.38 9.20
N GLU A 134 2.32 10.15 9.66
CA GLU A 134 1.09 10.46 8.93
C GLU A 134 0.75 11.96 8.87
N PHE A 135 1.47 12.79 9.63
CA PHE A 135 1.31 14.24 9.71
C PHE A 135 2.46 15.03 9.05
N TYR A 136 3.51 14.36 8.58
CA TYR A 136 4.62 15.02 7.90
C TYR A 136 4.16 15.67 6.59
N THR A 137 4.80 16.79 6.26
CA THR A 137 4.54 17.56 5.03
C THR A 137 5.35 17.02 3.87
N SER A 138 4.82 17.15 2.65
CA SER A 138 5.53 16.75 1.43
C SER A 138 6.83 17.55 1.25
N SER A 139 7.83 16.93 0.63
CA SER A 139 9.14 17.52 0.37
C SER A 139 9.70 16.99 -0.93
N ASN A 140 10.39 17.85 -1.67
CA ASN A 140 11.13 17.48 -2.87
C ASN A 140 12.65 17.39 -2.62
N HIS A 141 13.08 17.51 -1.36
CA HIS A 141 14.48 17.37 -0.99
C HIS A 141 14.84 15.89 -0.86
N LEU A 142 15.94 15.48 -1.50
CA LEU A 142 16.43 14.10 -1.43
C LEU A 142 16.70 13.62 0.00
N HIS A 143 17.04 14.52 0.92
CA HIS A 143 17.26 14.19 2.33
C HIS A 143 15.97 13.78 3.08
N SER A 144 14.80 13.91 2.46
CA SER A 144 13.56 13.35 2.98
C SER A 144 13.38 11.86 2.67
N LEU A 145 14.29 11.27 1.89
CA LEU A 145 14.36 9.83 1.66
C LEU A 145 15.07 9.12 2.82
N HIS A 146 14.85 7.82 2.92
CA HIS A 146 15.73 6.94 3.67
C HIS A 146 17.18 7.07 3.14
N PRO A 147 18.22 7.11 4.00
CA PRO A 147 19.60 7.41 3.57
C PRO A 147 20.12 6.55 2.41
N TYR A 148 19.82 5.25 2.43
CA TYR A 148 20.19 4.35 1.31
C TYR A 148 19.45 4.69 0.01
N VAL A 149 18.18 5.09 0.09
CA VAL A 149 17.39 5.48 -1.08
C VAL A 149 17.84 6.85 -1.60
N GLU A 150 18.23 7.76 -0.71
CA GLU A 150 18.91 9.01 -1.07
C GLU A 150 20.22 8.74 -1.83
N MET A 151 21.04 7.81 -1.35
CA MET A 151 22.28 7.40 -2.01
C MET A 151 21.99 6.86 -3.42
N LEU A 152 21.05 5.91 -3.56
CA LEU A 152 20.65 5.38 -4.86
C LEU A 152 20.11 6.46 -5.81
N ALA A 153 19.32 7.41 -5.30
CA ALA A 153 18.81 8.53 -6.11
C ALA A 153 19.94 9.44 -6.62
N LYS A 154 20.97 9.70 -5.80
CA LYS A 154 22.15 10.48 -6.21
C LYS A 154 22.97 9.75 -7.28
N GLU A 155 23.21 8.45 -7.09
CA GLU A 155 23.93 7.62 -8.07
C GLU A 155 23.14 7.52 -9.38
N PHE A 156 21.83 7.37 -9.30
CA PHE A 156 20.92 7.39 -10.44
C PHE A 156 21.06 8.67 -11.26
N LEU A 157 21.06 9.85 -10.63
CA LEU A 157 21.25 11.13 -11.32
C LEU A 157 22.64 11.25 -11.97
N GLN A 158 23.68 10.69 -11.34
CA GLN A 158 25.02 10.68 -11.91
C GLN A 158 25.09 9.77 -13.15
N LEU A 159 24.51 8.57 -13.08
CA LEU A 159 24.53 7.60 -14.18
C LEU A 159 23.66 8.04 -15.36
N THR A 160 22.49 8.62 -15.12
CA THR A 160 21.67 9.16 -16.22
C THR A 160 22.41 10.26 -16.96
N LYS A 161 23.05 11.18 -16.24
CA LYS A 161 23.89 12.24 -16.82
C LYS A 161 25.08 11.66 -17.60
N ALA A 162 25.79 10.68 -17.04
CA ALA A 162 26.91 10.01 -17.73
C ALA A 162 26.47 9.28 -19.01
N ASN A 163 25.19 8.87 -19.10
CA ASN A 163 24.58 8.26 -20.29
C ASN A 163 23.89 9.30 -21.20
N GLY A 164 24.21 10.59 -21.05
CA GLY A 164 23.72 11.66 -21.92
C GLY A 164 22.25 12.03 -21.71
N LEU A 165 21.67 11.71 -20.55
CA LEU A 165 20.29 12.01 -20.21
C LEU A 165 20.23 12.97 -19.01
N ASP A 166 19.84 14.23 -19.23
CA ASP A 166 19.52 15.14 -18.12
C ASP A 166 18.22 14.66 -17.47
N VAL A 167 18.30 14.30 -16.20
CA VAL A 167 17.18 13.80 -15.39
C VAL A 167 17.10 14.64 -14.13
N ARG A 168 15.87 14.99 -13.74
CA ARG A 168 15.60 15.77 -12.54
C ARG A 168 14.62 15.05 -11.65
N ILE A 169 14.80 15.21 -10.34
CA ILE A 169 13.86 14.76 -9.33
C ILE A 169 12.63 15.67 -9.39
N TYR A 170 11.46 15.05 -9.49
CA TYR A 170 10.17 15.71 -9.60
C TYR A 170 9.37 15.65 -8.29
N ALA A 171 9.39 14.50 -7.61
CA ALA A 171 8.75 14.32 -6.31
C ALA A 171 9.56 13.35 -5.43
N VAL A 172 9.51 13.55 -4.12
CA VAL A 172 10.25 12.72 -3.15
C VAL A 172 9.30 12.24 -2.06
N PHE A 173 9.34 12.84 -0.88
CA PHE A 173 8.43 12.49 0.20
C PHE A 173 7.05 13.11 -0.05
N ARG A 174 6.02 12.28 -0.07
CA ARG A 174 4.63 12.72 -0.21
C ARG A 174 3.90 12.49 1.11
N SER A 175 3.26 13.52 1.63
CA SER A 175 2.42 13.38 2.82
C SER A 175 1.28 12.39 2.59
N TRP A 176 0.78 11.79 3.67
CA TRP A 176 -0.36 10.88 3.60
C TRP A 176 -1.61 11.58 3.12
N SER A 177 -1.82 12.82 3.56
CA SER A 177 -2.97 13.64 3.17
C SER A 177 -2.94 14.00 1.69
N GLU A 178 -1.78 14.34 1.13
CA GLU A 178 -1.64 14.55 -0.32
C GLU A 178 -1.90 13.24 -1.09
N GLN A 179 -1.38 12.12 -0.61
CA GLN A 179 -1.64 10.82 -1.22
C GLN A 179 -3.14 10.46 -1.20
N ASP A 180 -3.85 10.75 -0.11
CA ASP A 180 -5.32 10.59 -0.04
C ASP A 180 -6.04 11.51 -1.04
N GLN A 181 -5.54 12.73 -1.29
CA GLN A 181 -6.07 13.61 -2.33
C GLN A 181 -5.87 13.02 -3.73
N LEU A 182 -4.67 12.53 -4.06
CA LEU A 182 -4.41 11.84 -5.33
C LEU A 182 -5.28 10.58 -5.49
N PHE A 183 -5.44 9.81 -4.42
CA PHE A 183 -6.31 8.64 -4.41
C PHE A 183 -7.78 9.02 -4.69
N SER A 184 -8.25 10.18 -4.25
CA SER A 184 -9.64 10.60 -4.48
C SER A 184 -10.01 10.89 -5.95
N LEU A 185 -9.01 11.22 -6.78
CA LEU A 185 -9.21 11.58 -8.20
C LEU A 185 -9.69 10.37 -9.01
N GLY A 186 -10.70 10.59 -9.85
CA GLY A 186 -11.32 9.55 -10.68
C GLY A 186 -12.10 8.50 -9.88
N ARG A 187 -12.34 8.74 -8.58
CA ARG A 187 -13.17 7.90 -7.71
C ARG A 187 -14.40 8.64 -7.22
N TRP A 188 -14.18 9.71 -6.45
CA TRP A 188 -15.25 10.58 -5.95
C TRP A 188 -14.92 12.07 -6.13
N LYS A 189 -13.70 12.40 -6.55
CA LYS A 189 -13.36 13.72 -7.08
C LYS A 189 -13.15 13.64 -8.60
N PRO A 190 -13.48 14.71 -9.35
CA PRO A 190 -13.20 14.77 -10.78
C PRO A 190 -11.68 14.69 -11.05
N GLY A 191 -11.31 14.21 -12.22
CA GLY A 191 -9.92 14.05 -12.66
C GLY A 191 -9.55 12.63 -13.05
N LYS A 192 -8.36 12.46 -13.64
CA LYS A 192 -7.84 11.14 -13.99
C LYS A 192 -7.43 10.40 -12.72
N LYS A 193 -7.76 9.11 -12.64
CA LYS A 193 -7.22 8.22 -11.61
C LYS A 193 -5.71 8.04 -11.83
N VAL A 194 -4.89 8.52 -10.89
CA VAL A 194 -3.42 8.50 -10.96
C VAL A 194 -2.74 7.55 -9.98
N THR A 195 -3.48 6.99 -9.01
CA THR A 195 -2.91 6.05 -8.04
C THR A 195 -3.94 5.04 -7.54
N ASN A 196 -3.45 3.86 -7.14
CA ASN A 196 -4.20 2.84 -6.42
C ASN A 196 -3.95 2.83 -4.91
N ALA A 197 -2.99 3.61 -4.41
CA ALA A 197 -2.58 3.62 -3.00
C ALA A 197 -3.21 4.79 -2.23
N ARG A 198 -3.74 4.52 -1.02
CA ARG A 198 -4.12 5.58 -0.06
C ARG A 198 -2.90 6.10 0.69
N GLY A 199 -3.08 7.16 1.49
CA GLY A 199 -2.06 7.62 2.43
C GLY A 199 -1.58 6.48 3.34
N GLY A 200 -0.27 6.32 3.40
CA GLY A 200 0.43 5.24 4.12
C GLY A 200 0.68 3.98 3.29
N GLU A 201 0.13 3.91 2.07
CA GLU A 201 0.28 2.74 1.20
C GLU A 201 1.20 2.99 0.00
N SER A 202 1.57 4.25 -0.25
CA SER A 202 2.59 4.62 -1.23
C SER A 202 3.96 4.67 -0.55
N TYR A 203 5.00 4.15 -1.19
CA TYR A 203 6.37 4.24 -0.68
C TYR A 203 6.90 5.68 -0.59
N HIS A 204 6.29 6.64 -1.29
CA HIS A 204 6.57 8.06 -1.07
C HIS A 204 6.20 8.53 0.33
N ASN A 205 5.20 7.89 0.97
CA ASN A 205 4.79 8.22 2.34
C ASN A 205 5.80 7.76 3.40
N TRP A 206 6.83 7.02 2.99
CA TRP A 206 7.84 6.40 3.84
C TRP A 206 9.26 6.81 3.46
N GLY A 207 9.44 7.73 2.50
CA GLY A 207 10.76 8.12 2.00
C GLY A 207 11.47 6.99 1.23
N LEU A 208 10.71 6.06 0.64
CA LEU A 208 11.22 4.88 -0.05
C LEU A 208 11.02 4.92 -1.57
N ALA A 209 10.47 6.01 -2.09
CA ALA A 209 10.27 6.24 -3.51
C ALA A 209 10.53 7.69 -3.88
N PHE A 210 10.90 7.89 -5.15
CA PHE A 210 11.03 9.19 -5.77
C PHE A 210 10.55 9.13 -7.22
N ASP A 211 10.02 10.25 -7.70
CA ASP A 211 9.70 10.45 -9.10
C ASP A 211 10.82 11.25 -9.76
N ALA A 212 11.27 10.80 -10.92
CA ALA A 212 12.24 11.49 -11.74
C ALA A 212 11.76 11.58 -13.19
N ALA A 213 12.22 12.59 -13.92
CA ALA A 213 11.87 12.76 -15.32
C ALA A 213 13.05 13.26 -16.14
N PRO A 214 13.17 12.83 -17.41
CA PRO A 214 14.05 13.48 -18.37
C PRO A 214 13.68 14.96 -18.51
N TYR A 215 14.68 15.79 -18.75
CA TYR A 215 14.48 17.23 -18.92
C TYR A 215 15.25 17.73 -20.13
N GLU A 216 14.57 18.41 -21.04
CA GLU A 216 15.17 18.97 -22.25
C GLU A 216 14.37 20.19 -22.72
N ASN A 217 15.06 21.14 -23.35
CA ASN A 217 14.43 22.36 -23.88
C ASN A 217 13.51 23.06 -22.85
N ASN A 218 13.98 23.15 -21.60
CA ASN A 218 13.24 23.72 -20.46
C ASN A 218 11.91 23.03 -20.10
N SER A 219 11.72 21.77 -20.51
CA SER A 219 10.48 21.02 -20.25
C SER A 219 10.72 19.52 -20.03
N ILE A 220 9.72 18.84 -19.48
CA ILE A 220 9.70 17.37 -19.42
C ILE A 220 9.07 16.85 -20.72
N PRO A 221 9.76 15.98 -21.49
CA PRO A 221 9.25 15.44 -22.74
C PRO A 221 8.31 14.25 -22.46
N TRP A 222 7.13 14.50 -21.89
CA TRP A 222 6.16 13.45 -21.50
C TRP A 222 5.78 12.46 -22.61
N GLY A 223 5.86 12.88 -23.88
CA GLY A 223 5.59 12.03 -25.03
C GLY A 223 6.76 11.13 -25.46
N ASP A 224 7.99 11.41 -25.02
CA ASP A 224 9.16 10.62 -25.36
C ASP A 224 9.38 9.46 -24.36
N ILE A 225 8.55 8.43 -24.53
CA ILE A 225 8.61 7.21 -23.73
C ILE A 225 9.98 6.51 -23.86
N LYS A 226 10.75 6.73 -24.93
CA LYS A 226 12.08 6.10 -25.08
C LYS A 226 13.05 6.64 -24.04
N LYS A 227 13.01 7.95 -23.76
CA LYS A 227 13.83 8.57 -22.69
C LYS A 227 13.44 8.05 -21.30
N PHE A 228 12.14 7.93 -21.03
CA PHE A 228 11.67 7.32 -19.78
C PHE A 228 12.10 5.86 -19.64
N LYS A 229 12.08 5.07 -20.72
CA LYS A 229 12.61 3.70 -20.72
C LYS A 229 14.12 3.64 -20.47
N GLN A 230 14.89 4.50 -21.11
CA GLN A 230 16.34 4.59 -20.88
C GLN A 230 16.64 4.92 -19.41
N MET A 231 15.97 5.94 -18.86
CA MET A 231 16.03 6.30 -17.44
C MET A 231 15.65 5.13 -16.54
N GLY A 232 14.53 4.46 -16.85
CA GLY A 232 14.03 3.28 -16.16
C GLY A 232 15.06 2.17 -16.06
N TYR A 233 15.66 1.78 -17.19
CA TYR A 233 16.68 0.73 -17.25
C TYR A 233 17.95 1.09 -16.47
N ILE A 234 18.31 2.37 -16.38
CA ILE A 234 19.41 2.81 -15.52
C ILE A 234 19.05 2.62 -14.05
N GLY A 235 17.83 3.00 -13.63
CA GLY A 235 17.35 2.77 -12.27
C GLY A 235 17.32 1.27 -11.91
N GLU A 236 16.80 0.42 -12.81
CA GLU A 236 16.77 -1.04 -12.60
C GLU A 236 18.19 -1.62 -12.37
N LYS A 237 19.21 -1.11 -13.06
CA LYS A 237 20.62 -1.54 -12.86
C LYS A 237 21.19 -1.20 -11.48
N LEU A 238 20.63 -0.19 -10.81
CA LEU A 238 20.97 0.18 -9.43
C LEU A 238 20.17 -0.61 -8.39
N GLY A 239 19.31 -1.53 -8.84
CA GLY A 239 18.43 -2.30 -7.96
C GLY A 239 17.14 -1.57 -7.57
N LEU A 240 16.84 -0.42 -8.19
CA LEU A 240 15.54 0.24 -8.01
C LEU A 240 14.45 -0.54 -8.75
N THR A 241 13.30 -0.69 -8.12
CA THR A 241 12.07 -1.07 -8.83
C THR A 241 11.58 0.14 -9.60
N TRP A 242 11.31 -0.04 -10.90
CA TRP A 242 10.84 1.04 -11.77
C TRP A 242 9.36 0.89 -12.13
N GLY A 243 8.58 1.97 -11.94
CA GLY A 243 7.13 2.00 -12.17
C GLY A 243 6.70 1.79 -13.62
N GLY A 244 7.63 1.91 -14.58
CA GLY A 244 7.41 1.53 -15.97
C GLY A 244 7.13 0.03 -16.18
N ARG A 245 7.39 -0.82 -15.16
CA ARG A 245 7.06 -2.26 -15.15
C ARG A 245 5.69 -2.58 -14.55
N PHE A 246 5.00 -1.62 -13.96
CA PHE A 246 3.70 -1.88 -13.32
C PHE A 246 2.66 -2.31 -14.36
N THR A 247 1.80 -3.25 -13.99
CA THR A 247 0.75 -3.78 -14.86
C THR A 247 -0.55 -2.97 -14.79
N THR A 248 -0.74 -2.20 -13.73
CA THR A 248 -1.86 -1.26 -13.58
C THR A 248 -1.33 0.11 -13.20
N ILE A 249 -1.81 1.16 -13.87
CA ILE A 249 -1.27 2.53 -13.77
C ILE A 249 0.24 2.51 -13.98
N VAL A 250 0.68 2.31 -15.23
CA VAL A 250 2.09 2.39 -15.60
C VAL A 250 2.61 3.78 -15.24
N ASP A 251 3.63 3.83 -14.38
CA ASP A 251 4.15 5.07 -13.80
C ASP A 251 5.62 5.26 -14.17
N TYR A 252 5.84 5.84 -15.35
CA TYR A 252 7.18 5.98 -15.92
C TYR A 252 8.16 6.83 -15.08
N PRO A 253 7.73 7.91 -14.40
CA PRO A 253 8.59 8.65 -13.48
C PRO A 253 9.02 7.91 -12.22
N HIS A 254 8.27 6.91 -11.76
CA HIS A 254 8.38 6.36 -10.42
C HIS A 254 9.54 5.37 -10.25
N PHE A 255 10.30 5.54 -9.18
CA PHE A 255 11.32 4.60 -8.70
C PHE A 255 11.15 4.34 -7.21
N GLU A 256 11.35 3.09 -6.78
CA GLU A 256 11.26 2.71 -5.37
C GLU A 256 12.33 1.69 -4.97
N TYR A 257 12.66 1.70 -3.68
CA TYR A 257 13.43 0.63 -3.05
C TYR A 257 12.80 0.31 -1.69
N SER A 258 12.05 -0.79 -1.63
CA SER A 258 11.21 -1.14 -0.47
C SER A 258 11.91 -2.01 0.57
N PHE A 259 13.14 -2.45 0.33
CA PHE A 259 13.82 -3.47 1.15
C PHE A 259 13.04 -4.79 1.26
N GLY A 260 12.17 -5.07 0.27
CA GLY A 260 11.27 -6.23 0.31
C GLY A 260 10.11 -6.09 1.29
N LEU A 261 9.93 -4.93 1.93
CA LEU A 261 8.79 -4.64 2.81
C LEU A 261 7.56 -4.29 1.96
N SER A 262 6.38 -4.75 2.39
CA SER A 262 5.11 -4.26 1.85
C SER A 262 4.65 -3.00 2.59
N SER A 263 3.65 -2.30 2.05
CA SER A 263 2.98 -1.22 2.80
C SER A 263 2.36 -1.70 4.12
N TRP A 264 1.93 -2.96 4.21
CA TRP A 264 1.42 -3.51 5.48
C TRP A 264 2.53 -3.77 6.50
N ASP A 265 3.72 -4.17 6.06
CA ASP A 265 4.88 -4.28 6.96
C ASP A 265 5.20 -2.92 7.59
N LEU A 266 5.27 -1.87 6.75
CA LEU A 266 5.52 -0.49 7.17
C LEU A 266 4.42 0.03 8.11
N LEU A 267 3.15 -0.18 7.75
CA LEU A 267 2.00 0.20 8.59
C LEU A 267 1.98 -0.56 9.93
N ASN A 268 2.48 -1.79 9.97
CA ASN A 268 2.63 -2.59 11.18
C ASN A 268 3.89 -2.25 11.99
N GLY A 269 4.68 -1.26 11.56
CA GLY A 269 5.85 -0.77 12.31
C GLY A 269 7.17 -1.44 11.97
N ILE A 270 7.22 -2.28 10.94
CA ILE A 270 8.47 -2.82 10.44
C ILE A 270 9.16 -1.71 9.66
N THR A 271 10.33 -1.26 10.11
CA THR A 271 11.09 -0.20 9.44
C THR A 271 12.18 -0.79 8.54
N PRO A 272 12.53 -0.09 7.45
CA PRO A 272 13.76 -0.38 6.71
C PRO A 272 14.99 -0.41 7.64
N PRO A 273 15.99 -1.26 7.35
CA PRO A 273 17.22 -1.28 8.12
C PRO A 273 18.03 0.00 7.90
N ILE A 274 18.63 0.52 8.97
CA ILE A 274 19.66 1.56 8.86
C ILE A 274 20.93 0.87 8.40
N LEU A 275 21.36 1.19 7.17
CA LEU A 275 22.61 0.67 6.61
C LEU A 275 23.73 1.65 6.94
N ASN A 276 24.88 1.12 7.37
CA ASN A 276 26.11 1.91 7.50
C ASN A 276 26.67 2.12 6.10
N ILE A 277 26.34 3.27 5.51
CA ILE A 277 26.79 3.73 4.20
C ILE A 277 27.72 4.93 4.32
#